data_AF-A0A915MU84-F1
#
_entry.id   AF-A0A915MU84-F1
#
_cell.length_a   1.000
_cell.length_b   1.000
_cell.length_c   1.000
_cell.angle_alpha   90.00
_cell.angle_beta   90.00
_cell.angle_gamma   90.00
#
_symmetry.space_group_name_H-M   'P 1'
#
loop_
_entity.id
_entity.type
_entity.pdbx_description
1 polymer ?
#
loop_
_entity_poly.entity_id
_entity_poly.type
_entity_poly.pdbx_seq_one_letter_code
_entity_poly.pdbx_strand_id
1 'polypeptide(L)'
;MGNVIFASGRYSICFSLQSFANIYSSKYRELDSIGFAKRLWGDMFYDPATRKFTRKQQFSSQTQAPRTFVHFILEPMYKLFSQVVGDVDTCLPKLQEHLGIKLTREEQKMNVRPLITLICQRFFGTFT
;
A
#
# COMPACT_ATOMS: atom_id res chain seq x y z
N MET A 1 17.58 3.57 -10.32
CA MET A 1 16.29 3.12 -9.72
C MET A 1 15.70 4.34 -9.04
N GLY A 2 14.48 4.76 -9.38
CA GLY A 2 13.87 5.99 -8.83
C GLY A 2 13.40 7.01 -9.87
N ASN A 3 13.55 6.74 -11.17
CA ASN A 3 13.15 7.68 -12.23
C ASN A 3 11.63 7.68 -12.51
N VAL A 4 10.88 6.78 -11.86
CA VAL A 4 9.44 6.62 -12.04
C VAL A 4 8.75 6.88 -10.70
N ILE A 5 7.74 7.74 -10.75
CA ILE A 5 6.87 8.09 -9.62
C ILE A 5 5.44 7.68 -10.01
N PHE A 6 4.73 7.11 -9.05
CA PHE A 6 3.31 6.81 -9.17
C PHE A 6 2.53 7.87 -8.41
N ALA A 7 1.59 8.53 -9.07
CA ALA A 7 0.83 9.61 -8.46
C ALA A 7 -0.63 9.64 -8.90
N SER A 8 -1.49 10.14 -8.02
CA SER A 8 -2.88 10.48 -8.29
C SER A 8 -3.21 11.81 -7.63
N GLY A 9 -3.33 12.87 -8.41
CA GLY A 9 -3.71 14.20 -7.91
C GLY A 9 -5.11 14.23 -7.30
N ARG A 10 -6.01 13.33 -7.73
CA ARG A 10 -7.38 13.24 -7.21
C ARG A 10 -7.44 12.71 -5.78
N TYR A 11 -6.55 11.78 -5.44
CA TYR A 11 -6.54 11.09 -4.14
C TYR A 11 -5.33 11.47 -3.29
N SER A 12 -4.58 12.50 -3.66
CA SER A 12 -3.36 12.93 -2.96
C SER A 12 -2.35 11.78 -2.74
N ILE A 13 -2.18 10.94 -3.76
CA ILE A 13 -1.22 9.83 -3.73
C ILE A 13 0.02 10.26 -4.51
N CYS A 14 1.20 10.10 -3.94
CA CYS A 14 2.47 10.28 -4.64
C CYS A 14 3.53 9.41 -3.96
N PHE A 15 4.12 8.46 -4.69
CA PHE A 15 5.20 7.64 -4.16
C PHE A 15 6.14 7.14 -5.24
N SER A 16 7.41 6.96 -4.86
CA SER A 16 8.34 6.06 -5.54
C SER A 16 8.35 4.72 -4.84
N LEU A 17 8.96 3.69 -5.46
CA LEU A 17 9.15 2.40 -4.79
C LEU A 17 9.96 2.53 -3.50
N GLN A 18 10.88 3.49 -3.44
CA GLN A 18 11.70 3.75 -2.25
C GLN A 18 10.89 4.40 -1.14
N SER A 19 10.07 5.41 -1.44
CA SER A 19 9.23 6.04 -0.43
C SER A 19 8.16 5.07 0.08
N PHE A 20 7.61 4.22 -0.79
CA PHE A 20 6.67 3.18 -0.38
C PHE A 20 7.34 2.10 0.49
N ALA A 21 8.56 1.67 0.15
CA ALA A 21 9.33 0.75 0.98
C ALA A 21 9.67 1.33 2.36
N ASN A 22 9.92 2.64 2.46
CA ASN A 22 10.13 3.32 3.74
C ASN A 22 8.88 3.27 4.64
N ILE A 23 7.68 3.36 4.06
CA ILE A 23 6.42 3.18 4.81
C ILE A 23 6.33 1.76 5.40
N TYR A 24 6.78 0.74 4.65
CA TYR A 24 6.84 -0.62 5.16
C TYR A 24 7.90 -0.79 6.25
N SER A 25 9.08 -0.22 6.07
CA SER A 25 10.18 -0.30 7.03
C SER A 25 9.87 0.41 8.36
N SER A 26 9.09 1.50 8.33
CA SER A 26 8.65 2.19 9.56
C SER A 26 7.70 1.32 10.40
N LYS A 27 6.88 0.48 9.75
CA LYS A 27 5.98 -0.48 10.41
C LYS A 27 6.69 -1.78 10.78
N TYR A 28 7.60 -2.26 9.93
CA TYR A 28 8.35 -3.50 10.10
C TYR A 28 9.84 -3.19 10.23
N ARG A 29 10.31 -2.91 11.45
CA ARG A 29 11.66 -2.38 11.74
C ARG A 29 12.83 -3.23 11.20
N GLU A 30 12.61 -4.51 10.96
CA GLU A 30 13.63 -5.44 10.45
C GLU A 30 13.76 -5.43 8.91
N LEU A 31 12.91 -4.67 8.21
CA LEU A 31 12.86 -4.65 6.75
C LEU A 31 13.86 -3.64 6.17
N ASP A 32 14.83 -4.13 5.39
CA ASP A 32 15.72 -3.31 4.55
C ASP A 32 14.90 -2.65 3.43
N SER A 33 14.63 -1.35 3.59
CA SER A 33 13.85 -0.56 2.65
C SER A 33 14.47 -0.50 1.25
N ILE A 34 15.80 -0.37 1.14
CA ILE A 34 16.49 -0.23 -0.15
C ILE A 34 16.44 -1.57 -0.91
N GLY A 35 16.73 -2.67 -0.22
CA GLY A 35 16.63 -4.01 -0.78
C GLY A 35 15.20 -4.38 -1.18
N PHE A 36 14.21 -3.98 -0.37
CA PHE A 36 12.80 -4.21 -0.67
C PHE A 36 12.34 -3.39 -1.88
N ALA A 37 12.67 -2.10 -1.96
CA ALA A 37 12.31 -1.23 -3.08
C ALA A 37 12.79 -1.79 -4.44
N LYS A 38 14.01 -2.35 -4.48
CA LYS A 38 14.57 -3.01 -5.69
C LYS A 38 13.79 -4.26 -6.13
N ARG A 39 13.01 -4.87 -5.22
CA ARG A 39 12.22 -6.09 -5.46
C ARG A 39 10.74 -5.81 -5.70
N LEU A 40 10.30 -4.56 -5.59
CA LEU A 40 8.89 -4.16 -5.80
C LEU A 40 8.51 -3.98 -7.28
N TRP A 41 9.45 -4.11 -8.22
CA TRP A 41 9.18 -3.90 -9.66
C TRP A 41 9.82 -4.96 -10.57
N GLY A 42 9.25 -5.10 -11.77
CA GLY A 42 9.67 -6.05 -12.79
C GLY A 42 9.09 -7.45 -12.59
N ASP A 43 9.75 -8.46 -13.19
CA ASP A 43 9.45 -9.88 -13.00
C ASP A 43 9.99 -10.37 -11.65
N MET A 44 9.34 -9.92 -10.58
CA MET A 44 9.61 -10.35 -9.22
C MET A 44 8.30 -10.83 -8.57
N PHE A 45 8.39 -11.92 -7.85
CA PHE A 45 7.29 -12.59 -7.16
C PHE A 45 7.68 -12.82 -5.70
N TYR A 46 6.68 -12.93 -4.83
CA TYR A 46 6.87 -13.20 -3.41
C TYR A 46 6.21 -14.54 -3.05
N ASP A 47 7.00 -15.41 -2.43
CA ASP A 47 6.53 -16.67 -1.89
C ASP A 47 6.21 -16.49 -0.39
N PRO A 48 4.92 -16.50 0.01
CA PRO A 48 4.54 -16.34 1.41
C PRO A 48 4.95 -17.53 2.29
N ALA A 49 5.12 -18.73 1.72
CA ALA A 49 5.51 -19.92 2.47
C ALA A 49 7.00 -19.86 2.85
N THR A 50 7.87 -19.49 1.90
CA THR A 50 9.31 -19.37 2.17
C THR A 50 9.74 -17.97 2.61
N ARG A 51 8.85 -16.97 2.48
CA ARG A 51 9.12 -15.54 2.70
C ARG A 51 10.24 -14.98 1.83
N LYS A 52 10.41 -15.54 0.63
CA LYS A 52 11.48 -15.17 -0.30
C LYS A 52 10.93 -14.52 -1.55
N PHE A 53 11.78 -13.68 -2.16
CA PHE A 53 11.53 -13.11 -3.47
C PHE A 53 12.18 -13.98 -4.54
N THR A 54 11.48 -14.20 -5.63
CA THR A 54 11.94 -15.03 -6.75
C THR A 54 11.59 -14.37 -8.08
N ARG A 55 12.42 -14.59 -9.09
CA ARG A 55 12.12 -14.21 -10.49
C ARG A 55 11.38 -15.31 -11.24
N LYS A 56 11.36 -16.53 -10.69
CA LYS A 56 10.59 -17.64 -11.24
C LYS A 56 9.16 -17.49 -10.75
N GLN A 57 8.24 -17.31 -11.68
CA GLN A 57 6.82 -17.32 -11.37
C GLN A 57 6.45 -18.71 -10.83
N GLN A 58 5.99 -18.75 -9.58
CA GLN A 58 5.50 -19.97 -8.96
C GLN A 58 3.98 -20.04 -9.13
N PHE A 59 3.48 -21.25 -9.35
CA PHE A 59 2.05 -21.53 -9.39
C PHE A 59 1.67 -22.12 -8.03
N SER A 60 0.86 -21.39 -7.26
CA SER A 60 0.25 -21.97 -6.05
C SER A 60 -1.13 -22.50 -6.42
N SER A 61 -1.27 -23.82 -6.42
CA SER A 61 -2.50 -24.62 -6.38
C SER A 61 -3.62 -24.38 -7.41
N GLN A 62 -3.58 -23.32 -8.24
CA GLN A 62 -4.43 -23.07 -9.43
C GLN A 62 -4.29 -21.63 -9.98
N THR A 63 -3.59 -20.73 -9.30
CA THR A 63 -3.40 -19.34 -9.75
C THR A 63 -1.93 -18.95 -9.80
N GLN A 64 -1.59 -18.13 -10.79
CA GLN A 64 -0.27 -17.54 -10.93
C GLN A 64 0.01 -16.58 -9.77
N ALA A 65 1.17 -16.70 -9.13
CA ALA A 65 1.57 -15.74 -8.12
C ALA A 65 1.60 -14.32 -8.72
N PRO A 66 0.98 -13.33 -8.07
CA PRO A 66 1.01 -11.95 -8.55
C PRO A 66 2.43 -11.38 -8.44
N ARG A 67 2.74 -10.42 -9.31
CA ARG A 67 3.98 -9.64 -9.21
C ARG A 67 4.03 -8.92 -7.86
N THR A 68 5.22 -8.70 -7.33
CA THR A 68 5.41 -7.99 -6.06
C THR A 68 4.79 -6.60 -6.03
N PHE A 69 4.84 -5.86 -7.15
CA PHE A 69 4.14 -4.58 -7.26
C PHE A 69 2.63 -4.73 -7.02
N VAL A 70 2.02 -5.76 -7.62
CA VAL A 70 0.59 -6.03 -7.44
C VAL A 70 0.31 -6.42 -6.00
N HIS A 71 1.08 -7.36 -5.47
CA HIS A 71 0.85 -7.92 -4.14
C HIS A 71 1.06 -6.92 -3.00
N PHE A 72 2.15 -6.13 -3.05
CA PHE A 72 2.53 -5.24 -1.95
C PHE A 72 2.05 -3.80 -2.12
N ILE A 73 1.66 -3.37 -3.33
CA ILE A 73 1.23 -1.99 -3.58
C ILE A 73 -0.23 -1.96 -4.02
N LEU A 74 -0.57 -2.56 -5.16
CA LEU A 74 -1.90 -2.41 -5.74
C LEU A 74 -3.00 -3.11 -4.94
N GLU A 75 -2.76 -4.34 -4.46
CA GLU A 75 -3.74 -5.09 -3.66
C GLU A 75 -4.11 -4.36 -2.36
N PRO A 76 -3.16 -3.88 -1.53
CA PRO A 76 -3.47 -3.06 -0.37
C PRO A 76 -4.22 -1.78 -0.72
N MET A 77 -3.84 -1.11 -1.82
CA MET A 77 -4.56 0.08 -2.28
C MET A 77 -6.00 -0.27 -2.65
N TYR A 78 -6.25 -1.29 -3.47
CA TYR A 78 -7.60 -1.71 -3.84
C TYR A 78 -8.45 -2.11 -2.63
N LYS A 79 -7.87 -2.80 -1.64
CA LYS A 79 -8.55 -3.12 -0.38
C LYS A 79 -8.93 -1.87 0.41
N LEU A 80 -8.04 -0.88 0.48
CA LEU A 80 -8.34 0.41 1.10
C LEU A 80 -9.54 1.07 0.41
N PHE A 81 -9.51 1.20 -0.92
CA PHE A 81 -10.61 1.82 -1.67
C PHE A 81 -11.92 1.05 -1.49
N SER A 82 -11.90 -0.29 -1.59
CA SER A 82 -13.11 -1.10 -1.49
C SER A 82 -13.72 -1.07 -0.08
N GLN A 83 -12.90 -1.08 0.97
CA GLN A 83 -13.38 -1.00 2.35
C GLN A 83 -14.06 0.34 2.63
N VAL A 84 -13.43 1.45 2.24
CA VAL A 84 -14.00 2.79 2.48
C VAL A 84 -15.25 3.06 1.64
N VAL A 85 -15.34 2.48 0.44
CA VAL A 85 -16.54 2.61 -0.42
C VAL A 85 -17.68 1.70 0.04
N GLY A 86 -17.37 0.50 0.53
CA GLY A 86 -18.38 -0.52 0.84
C GLY A 86 -18.92 -0.48 2.27
N ASP A 87 -18.09 -0.16 3.26
CA ASP A 87 -18.47 -0.20 4.68
C ASP A 87 -17.58 0.75 5.50
N VAL A 88 -17.85 2.05 5.40
CA VAL A 88 -17.06 3.08 6.07
C VAL A 88 -17.18 3.01 7.60
N ASP A 89 -18.38 2.77 8.12
CA ASP A 89 -18.66 2.90 9.56
C ASP A 89 -17.98 1.81 10.39
N THR A 90 -17.91 0.57 9.89
CA THR A 90 -17.27 -0.53 10.63
C THR A 90 -15.78 -0.67 10.35
N CYS A 91 -15.31 -0.26 9.16
CA CYS A 91 -13.91 -0.48 8.76
C CYS A 91 -12.94 0.58 9.29
N LEU A 92 -13.41 1.83 9.49
CA LEU A 92 -12.54 2.97 9.79
C LEU A 92 -11.66 2.79 11.04
N PRO A 93 -12.12 2.23 12.17
CA PRO A 93 -11.26 2.02 13.34
C PRO A 93 -10.10 1.06 13.05
N LYS A 94 -10.40 -0.07 12.39
CA LYS A 94 -9.39 -1.07 12.01
C LYS A 94 -8.41 -0.51 10.98
N LEU A 95 -8.92 0.29 10.04
CA LEU A 95 -8.11 0.91 9.00
C LEU A 95 -7.14 1.94 9.60
N GLN A 96 -7.60 2.77 10.54
CA GLN A 96 -6.77 3.74 11.26
C GLN A 96 -5.61 3.04 12.00
N GLU A 97 -5.89 1.93 12.68
CA GLU A 97 -4.86 1.13 13.36
C GLU A 97 -3.86 0.52 12.36
N HIS A 98 -4.35 -0.10 11.28
CA HIS A 98 -3.50 -0.74 10.28
C HIS A 98 -2.59 0.25 9.53
N LEU A 99 -3.10 1.45 9.23
CA LEU A 99 -2.36 2.49 8.51
C LEU A 99 -1.57 3.41 9.45
N GLY A 100 -1.80 3.34 10.76
CA GLY A 100 -1.17 4.24 11.74
C GLY A 100 -1.65 5.69 11.64
N ILE A 101 -2.85 5.93 11.11
CA ILE A 101 -3.43 7.27 10.96
C ILE A 101 -4.52 7.50 12.00
N LYS A 102 -4.77 8.75 12.37
CA LYS A 102 -5.89 9.14 13.23
C LYS A 102 -6.82 10.05 12.45
N LEU A 103 -8.13 9.85 12.56
CA LEU A 103 -9.19 10.69 11.98
C LEU A 103 -10.07 11.24 13.11
N THR A 104 -10.43 12.52 13.03
CA THR A 104 -11.36 13.14 13.98
C THR A 104 -12.79 12.64 13.75
N ARG A 105 -13.68 12.86 14.73
CA ARG A 105 -15.11 12.48 14.58
C ARG A 105 -15.81 13.22 13.44
N GLU A 106 -15.35 14.42 13.09
CA GLU A 106 -15.91 15.20 11.98
C GLU A 106 -15.43 14.63 10.64
N GLU A 107 -14.15 14.29 10.54
CA GLU A 107 -13.55 13.72 9.35
C GLU A 107 -14.14 12.35 8.99
N GLN A 108 -14.45 11.54 10.00
CA GLN A 108 -15.11 10.24 9.81
C GLN A 108 -16.50 10.34 9.18
N LYS A 109 -17.16 11.52 9.29
CA LYS A 109 -18.49 11.77 8.69
C LYS A 109 -18.40 12.36 7.28
N MET A 110 -17.20 12.53 6.72
CA MET A 110 -17.03 13.05 5.37
C MET A 110 -17.58 12.06 4.34
N ASN A 111 -18.00 12.58 3.20
CA ASN A 111 -18.34 11.75 2.04
C ASN A 111 -17.14 10.88 1.63
N VAL A 112 -17.44 9.68 1.12
CA VAL A 112 -16.46 8.63 0.76
C VAL A 112 -15.27 9.17 -0.03
N ARG A 113 -15.52 9.99 -1.06
CA ARG A 113 -14.44 10.51 -1.94
C ARG A 113 -13.46 11.43 -1.18
N PRO A 114 -13.90 12.54 -0.54
CA PRO A 114 -13.04 13.35 0.32
C PRO A 114 -12.33 12.55 1.43
N LEU A 115 -13.02 11.59 2.04
CA LEU A 115 -12.46 10.76 3.09
C LEU A 115 -11.27 9.92 2.60
N ILE A 116 -11.38 9.29 1.44
CA ILE A 116 -10.29 8.53 0.82
C ILE A 116 -9.10 9.44 0.53
N THR A 117 -9.35 10.64 -0.02
CA THR A 117 -8.28 11.61 -0.29
C THR A 117 -7.55 12.01 1.00
N LEU A 118 -8.28 12.25 2.09
CA LEU A 118 -7.71 12.57 3.41
C LEU A 118 -6.88 11.41 3.98
N ILE A 119 -7.40 10.18 3.91
CA ILE A 119 -6.70 8.97 4.36
C ILE A 119 -5.38 8.79 3.60
N CYS A 120 -5.43 8.86 2.27
CA CYS A 120 -4.26 8.76 1.41
C CYS A 120 -3.25 9.86 1.69
N GLN A 121 -3.70 11.12 1.86
CA GLN A 121 -2.83 12.24 2.20
C GLN A 121 -2.09 12.02 3.52
N ARG A 122 -2.77 11.48 4.55
CA ARG A 122 -2.13 11.15 5.84
C ARG A 122 -1.19 9.96 5.76
N PHE A 123 -1.54 8.97 4.96
CA PHE A 123 -0.76 7.74 4.83
C PHE A 123 0.52 7.92 4.02
N PHE A 124 0.42 8.57 2.84
CA PHE A 124 1.58 8.82 1.98
C PHE A 124 2.38 10.07 2.40
N GLY A 125 1.75 10.97 3.17
CA GLY A 125 2.37 12.22 3.62
C GLY A 125 2.57 13.24 2.50
N THR A 126 3.31 14.29 2.81
CA THR A 126 3.77 15.28 1.84
C THR A 126 5.00 14.77 1.11
N PHE A 127 5.02 14.94 -0.21
CA PHE A 127 6.23 14.70 -1.00
C PHE A 127 7.18 15.89 -0.81
N THR A 128 8.18 15.75 0.06
CA THR A 128 9.33 16.66 0.22
C THR A 128 10.57 15.96 -0.28
#